data_AF-A0A937UDZ8-F1
#
_entry.id   AF-A0A937UDZ8-F1
#
_cell.length_a   1.000
_cell.length_b   1.000
_cell.length_c   1.000
_cell.angle_alpha   90.00
_cell.angle_beta   90.00
_cell.angle_gamma   90.00
#
_symmetry.space_group_name_H-M   'P 1'
#
loop_
_entity.id
_entity.type
_entity.pdbx_description
1 polymer ?
#
loop_
_entity_poly.entity_id
_entity_poly.type
_entity_poly.pdbx_seq_one_letter_code
_entity_poly.pdbx_strand_id
1 'polypeptide(L)' 'MAGSTYKIIELVGTSDKSWEEAATIAVETAGASLKDLRIAEVTKLDMTLENGKVASYRARLNVSFKYVKD' A
#
# COMPACT_ATOMS: atom_id res chain seq x y z
N MET A 1 -12.37 25.26 6.54
CA MET A 1 -11.65 24.28 7.38
C MET A 1 -10.20 24.71 7.46
N ALA A 2 -9.61 24.77 8.66
CA ALA A 2 -8.18 24.99 8.82
C ALA A 2 -7.39 23.88 8.08
N GLY A 3 -6.26 24.24 7.47
CA GLY A 3 -5.47 23.32 6.65
C GLY A 3 -5.12 22.02 7.40
N SER A 4 -5.29 20.88 6.75
CA SER A 4 -4.86 19.57 7.27
C SER A 4 -3.56 19.16 6.60
N THR A 5 -2.63 18.62 7.38
CA THR A 5 -1.36 18.06 6.86
C THR A 5 -1.50 16.55 6.77
N TYR A 6 -1.01 15.97 5.68
CA TYR A 6 -0.99 14.52 5.46
C TYR A 6 0.43 14.07 5.26
N LYS A 7 0.75 12.89 5.77
CA LYS A 7 2.00 12.19 5.46
C LYS A 7 1.71 11.14 4.39
N ILE A 8 2.58 11.09 3.40
CA ILE A 8 2.55 10.07 2.35
C ILE A 8 3.72 9.12 2.62
N ILE A 9 3.44 7.82 2.55
CA ILE A 9 4.44 6.75 2.66
C ILE A 9 4.29 5.79 1.49
N GLU A 10 5.38 5.12 1.13
CA GLU A 10 5.36 4.02 0.16
C GLU A 10 5.19 2.69 0.90
N LEU A 11 4.26 1.86 0.44
CA LEU A 11 4.05 0.50 0.91
C LEU A 11 4.19 -0.48 -0.26
N VAL A 12 4.60 -1.71 0.03
CA VAL A 12 4.60 -2.81 -0.93
C VAL A 12 3.79 -3.95 -0.33
N GLY A 13 2.65 -4.25 -0.95
CA GLY A 13 1.89 -5.45 -0.66
C GLY A 13 2.30 -6.60 -1.55
N THR A 14 2.09 -7.83 -1.08
CA THR A 14 2.42 -9.06 -1.82
C THR A 14 1.28 -10.07 -1.72
N SER A 15 1.02 -10.80 -2.80
CA SER A 15 0.03 -11.89 -2.83
C SER A 15 0.43 -12.92 -3.89
N ASP A 16 0.10 -14.19 -3.67
CA ASP A 16 0.30 -15.26 -4.66
C ASP A 16 -0.85 -15.36 -5.66
N LYS A 17 -1.93 -14.57 -5.48
CA LYS A 17 -3.15 -14.63 -6.29
C LYS A 17 -3.27 -13.49 -7.29
N SER A 18 -3.11 -12.24 -6.85
CA SER A 18 -3.30 -11.08 -7.74
C SER A 18 -2.71 -9.78 -7.17
N TRP A 19 -2.59 -8.76 -8.02
CA TRP A 19 -2.18 -7.42 -7.59
C TRP A 19 -3.25 -6.73 -6.73
N GLU A 20 -4.54 -6.98 -6.96
CA GLU A 20 -5.64 -6.43 -6.18
C GLU A 20 -5.62 -6.96 -4.74
N GLU A 21 -5.35 -8.25 -4.56
CA GLU A 21 -5.18 -8.83 -3.23
C GLU A 21 -3.92 -8.26 -2.54
N ALA A 22 -2.80 -8.15 -3.27
CA ALA A 22 -1.59 -7.52 -2.74
C ALA A 22 -1.84 -6.06 -2.28
N ALA A 23 -2.54 -5.27 -3.07
CA ALA A 23 -2.87 -3.89 -2.72
C ALA A 23 -3.79 -3.82 -1.49
N THR A 24 -4.81 -4.69 -1.42
CA THR A 24 -5.73 -4.77 -0.29
C THR A 24 -4.98 -5.11 1.01
N ILE A 25 -4.10 -6.12 0.98
CA ILE A 25 -3.28 -6.53 2.14
C ILE A 25 -2.43 -5.36 2.66
N ALA A 26 -1.82 -4.58 1.76
CA ALA A 26 -1.00 -3.43 2.16
C ALA A 26 -1.81 -2.34 2.88
N VAL A 27 -3.02 -2.03 2.37
CA VAL A 27 -3.90 -1.02 2.97
C VAL A 27 -4.45 -1.50 4.32
N GLU A 28 -4.90 -2.74 4.42
CA GLU A 28 -5.42 -3.32 5.66
C GLU A 28 -4.35 -3.37 6.76
N THR A 29 -3.13 -3.80 6.40
CA THR A 29 -1.99 -3.83 7.33
C THR A 29 -1.65 -2.43 7.84
N ALA A 30 -1.61 -1.43 6.96
CA ALA A 30 -1.39 -0.05 7.36
C ALA A 30 -2.52 0.48 8.25
N GLY A 31 -3.77 0.11 7.96
CA GLY A 31 -4.96 0.54 8.70
C GLY A 31 -5.03 0.02 10.13
N ALA A 32 -4.29 -1.03 10.46
CA ALA A 32 -4.16 -1.51 11.84
C ALA A 32 -3.39 -0.53 12.74
N SER A 33 -2.52 0.32 12.18
CA SER A 33 -1.62 1.21 12.95
C SER A 33 -1.80 2.69 12.63
N LEU A 34 -2.14 3.04 11.40
CA LEU A 34 -2.26 4.43 10.93
C LEU A 34 -3.72 4.87 10.91
N LYS A 35 -3.99 6.07 11.46
CA LYS A 35 -5.34 6.64 11.54
C LYS A 35 -5.62 7.57 10.36
N ASP A 36 -6.88 7.62 9.93
CA ASP A 36 -7.36 8.49 8.84
C ASP A 36 -6.58 8.28 7.53
N LEU A 37 -6.44 7.00 7.14
CA LEU A 37 -6.03 6.62 5.78
C LEU A 37 -7.10 7.08 4.79
N ARG A 38 -6.69 7.74 3.70
CA ARG A 38 -7.66 8.29 2.73
C ARG A 38 -7.47 7.84 1.31
N ILE A 39 -6.22 7.83 0.86
CA ILE A 39 -5.88 7.56 -0.53
C ILE A 39 -4.74 6.57 -0.54
N ALA A 40 -4.92 5.48 -1.28
CA ALA A 40 -3.87 4.56 -1.68
C ALA A 40 -3.81 4.55 -3.22
N GLU A 41 -2.67 4.94 -3.77
CA GLU A 41 -2.45 5.03 -5.22
C GLU A 41 -1.42 3.99 -5.64
N VAL A 42 -1.76 3.14 -6.61
CA VAL A 42 -0.82 2.20 -7.20
C VAL A 42 0.22 2.96 -8.02
N THR A 43 1.48 2.87 -7.62
CA THR A 43 2.60 3.49 -8.32
C THR A 43 3.31 2.51 -9.24
N LYS A 44 3.32 1.21 -8.87
CA LYS A 44 3.96 0.16 -9.65
C LYS A 44 3.35 -1.20 -9.35
N LEU A 45 3.20 -2.00 -10.39
CA LEU A 45 2.90 -3.42 -10.32
C LEU A 45 4.10 -4.19 -10.86
N ASP A 46 4.56 -5.18 -10.10
CA ASP A 46 5.58 -6.10 -10.55
C ASP A 46 5.37 -7.50 -9.93
N MET A 47 6.28 -8.44 -10.22
CA MET A 47 6.17 -9.83 -9.81
C MET A 47 7.54 -10.36 -9.40
N THR A 48 7.56 -11.30 -8.46
CA THR A 48 8.75 -12.13 -8.22
C THR A 48 8.71 -13.36 -9.12
N LEU A 49 9.89 -13.83 -9.50
CA LEU A 49 10.04 -15.02 -10.33
C LEU A 49 10.83 -16.08 -9.58
N GLU A 50 10.38 -17.32 -9.66
CA GLU A 50 11.11 -18.50 -9.21
C GLU A 50 11.18 -19.51 -10.37
N ASN A 51 12.39 -19.95 -10.71
CA ASN A 51 12.63 -20.92 -11.80
C ASN A 51 11.97 -20.52 -13.13
N GLY A 52 12.00 -19.21 -13.45
CA GLY A 52 11.40 -18.67 -14.68
C GLY A 52 9.87 -18.63 -14.69
N LYS A 53 9.22 -18.92 -13.55
CA LYS A 53 7.77 -18.83 -13.37
C LYS A 53 7.42 -17.74 -12.36
N VAL A 54 6.22 -17.19 -12.48
CA VAL A 54 5.68 -16.23 -11.52
C VAL A 54 5.53 -16.93 -10.16
N ALA A 55 6.09 -16.31 -9.12
CA ALA A 55 5.97 -16.77 -7.74
C ALA A 55 4.95 -15.93 -6.96
N SER A 56 5.08 -14.60 -6.97
CA SER A 56 4.10 -13.71 -6.34
C SER A 56 3.95 -12.36 -7.05
N TYR A 57 2.81 -11.72 -6.81
CA TYR A 57 2.41 -10.41 -7.31
C TYR A 57 2.71 -9.36 -6.25
N ARG A 58 3.30 -8.23 -6.66
CA ARG A 58 3.57 -7.10 -5.75
C ARG A 58 2.91 -5.84 -6.25
N ALA A 59 2.20 -5.17 -5.34
CA ALA A 59 1.59 -3.86 -5.59
C ALA A 59 2.26 -2.82 -4.70
N ARG A 60 2.89 -1.84 -5.34
CA ARG A 60 3.53 -0.70 -4.66
C ARG A 60 2.54 0.46 -4.62
N LEU A 61 2.31 0.99 -3.42
CA LEU A 61 1.28 1.98 -3.16
C LEU A 61 1.89 3.22 -2.50
N ASN A 62 1.51 4.41 -2.97
CA ASN A 62 1.61 5.61 -2.16
C ASN A 62 0.34 5.74 -1.31
N VAL A 63 0.51 5.76 0.01
CA VAL A 63 -0.61 5.82 0.95
C VAL A 63 -0.53 7.11 1.77
N SER A 64 -1.63 7.85 1.78
CA SER A 64 -1.77 9.08 2.56
C SER A 64 -2.60 8.86 3.82
N PHE A 65 -2.12 9.41 4.92
CA PHE A 65 -2.83 9.46 6.19
C PHE A 65 -2.63 10.80 6.88
N LYS A 66 -3.58 11.18 7.73
CA LYS A 66 -3.52 12.47 8.42
C LYS A 66 -2.33 12.51 9.37
N TYR A 67 -1.54 13.57 9.27
CA TYR A 67 -0.46 13.83 10.22
C TYR A 67 -1.08 14.41 11.51
N VAL A 68 -1.02 13.63 12.59
CA VAL A 68 -1.44 14.06 13.92
C VAL A 68 -0.18 14.49 14.66
N LYS A 69 -0.18 15.74 15.12
CA LYS A 69 0.84 16.25 16.04
C LYS A 69 0.40 15.83 17.44
N ASP A 70 1.27 15.13 18.16
CA ASP A 70 1.07 14.89 19.59
C ASP A 70 1.06 16.21 20.37
#